data_AF-A0A662J5E9-F1
#
_entry.id   AF-A0A662J5E9-F1
#
_cell.length_a   1.000
_cell.length_b   1.000
_cell.length_c   1.000
_cell.angle_alpha   90.00
_cell.angle_beta   90.00
_cell.angle_gamma   90.00
#
_symmetry.space_group_name_H-M   'P 1'
#
loop_
_entity.id
_entity.type
_entity.pdbx_description
1 polymer ?
#
loop_
_entity_poly.entity_id
_entity_poly.type
_entity_poly.pdbx_seq_one_letter_code
_entity_poly.pdbx_strand_id
1 'polypeptide(L)'
;MTKEKPMKRRMLEYLKENWGAPFILAFMALLIVAAACLSIGMEETANEVAVYAYYNLVLGVVLQLASYLKYGEGKEKTRSNESHRKHHQKSTRA
;
A
#
# COMPACT_ATOMS: atom_id res chain seq x y z
N MET A 1 -1.21 22.66 26.07
CA MET A 1 -2.47 22.27 25.38
C MET A 1 -2.11 21.66 24.03
N THR A 2 -2.43 20.38 23.88
CA THR A 2 -2.01 19.48 22.81
C THR A 2 -2.53 19.91 21.44
N LYS A 3 -1.62 20.08 20.48
CA LYS A 3 -1.97 20.28 19.07
C LYS A 3 -2.38 18.93 18.48
N GLU A 4 -3.69 18.72 18.40
CA GLU A 4 -4.34 17.68 17.59
C GLU A 4 -3.83 17.81 16.14
N LYS A 5 -2.80 17.04 15.76
CA LYS A 5 -2.39 16.92 14.36
C LYS A 5 -3.55 16.20 13.65
N PRO A 6 -4.15 16.76 12.58
CA PRO A 6 -5.29 16.12 11.94
C PRO A 6 -4.86 14.73 11.44
N MET A 7 -5.45 13.68 12.03
CA MET A 7 -5.10 12.26 11.78
C MET A 7 -5.03 11.87 10.30
N LYS A 8 -5.69 12.65 9.43
CA LYS A 8 -5.74 12.44 7.97
C LYS A 8 -4.37 12.36 7.30
N ARG A 9 -3.35 13.10 7.78
CA ARG A 9 -2.03 13.13 7.11
C ARG A 9 -1.26 11.82 7.25
N ARG A 10 -1.36 11.16 8.41
CA ARG A 10 -0.67 9.89 8.66
C ARG A 10 -1.29 8.75 7.86
N MET A 11 -2.62 8.69 7.76
CA MET A 11 -3.30 7.68 6.93
C MET A 11 -2.93 7.82 5.45
N LEU A 12 -2.82 9.05 4.93
CA LEU A 12 -2.39 9.30 3.55
C LEU A 12 -0.92 8.90 3.30
N GLU A 13 -0.04 9.14 4.28
CA GLU A 13 1.36 8.69 4.21
C GLU A 13 1.48 7.16 4.21
N TYR A 14 0.71 6.46 5.05
CA TYR A 14 0.68 4.99 5.07
C TYR A 14 0.08 4.37 3.79
N LEU A 15 -0.94 5.01 3.21
CA LEU A 15 -1.51 4.61 1.92
C LEU A 15 -0.55 4.86 0.75
N LYS A 16 0.33 5.87 0.88
CA LYS A 16 1.33 6.21 -0.13
C LYS A 16 2.60 5.35 -0.04
N GLU A 17 2.93 4.83 1.14
CA GLU A 17 4.01 3.83 1.30
C GLU A 17 3.63 2.45 0.73
N ASN A 18 2.35 2.09 0.75
CA ASN A 18 1.83 0.85 0.18
C ASN A 18 0.94 1.13 -1.03
N TRP A 19 1.54 1.27 -2.22
CA TRP A 19 0.82 1.62 -3.45
C TRP A 19 -0.34 0.67 -3.80
N GLY A 20 -0.35 -0.56 -3.29
CA GLY A 20 -1.45 -1.52 -3.45
C GLY A 20 -2.62 -1.35 -2.47
N ALA A 21 -2.39 -0.81 -1.28
CA ALA A 21 -3.41 -0.65 -0.25
C ALA A 21 -4.65 0.19 -0.67
N PRO A 22 -4.51 1.32 -1.37
CA PRO A 22 -5.68 2.11 -1.78
C PRO A 22 -6.57 1.37 -2.81
N PHE A 23 -6.00 0.52 -3.66
CA PHE A 23 -6.77 -0.26 -4.64
C PHE A 23 -7.60 -1.37 -3.98
N ILE A 24 -7.03 -2.06 -2.99
CA ILE A 24 -7.78 -3.07 -2.20
C ILE A 24 -8.91 -2.41 -1.40
N LEU A 25 -8.67 -1.21 -0.85
CA LEU A 25 -9.70 -0.47 -0.12
C LEU A 25 -10.86 -0.04 -1.03
N ALA A 26 -10.55 0.42 -2.24
CA ALA A 26 -11.56 0.75 -3.25
C ALA A 26 -12.39 -0.48 -3.65
N PHE A 27 -11.74 -1.64 -3.80
CA PHE A 27 -12.42 -2.91 -4.05
C PHE A 27 -13.41 -3.27 -2.93
N MET A 28 -13.00 -3.15 -1.66
CA MET A 28 -13.91 -3.41 -0.53
C MET A 28 -15.13 -2.49 -0.56
N ALA A 29 -14.96 -1.22 -0.90
CA ALA A 29 -16.09 -0.30 -1.04
C ALA A 29 -17.03 -0.71 -2.19
N LEU A 30 -16.48 -1.10 -3.34
CA LEU A 30 -17.26 -1.62 -4.48
C LEU A 30 -18.07 -2.86 -4.12
N LEU A 31 -17.52 -3.78 -3.33
CA LEU A 31 -18.26 -4.96 -2.86
C LEU A 31 -19.44 -4.60 -1.95
N ILE A 32 -19.27 -3.62 -1.07
CA ILE A 32 -20.37 -3.14 -0.21
C ILE A 32 -21.49 -2.55 -1.07
N VAL A 33 -21.14 -1.80 -2.12
CA VAL A 33 -22.12 -1.25 -3.08
C VAL A 33 -22.82 -2.36 -3.86
N ALA A 34 -22.08 -3.37 -4.33
CA ALA A 34 -22.65 -4.53 -5.02
C ALA A 34 -23.63 -5.29 -4.12
N ALA A 35 -23.24 -5.54 -2.86
CA ALA A 35 -24.09 -6.21 -1.88
C ALA A 35 -25.36 -5.39 -1.56
N ALA A 36 -25.24 -4.06 -1.48
CA ALA A 36 -26.40 -3.18 -1.30
C ALA A 36 -27.35 -3.25 -2.51
N CYS A 37 -26.83 -3.18 -3.74
CA CYS A 37 -27.64 -3.35 -4.95
C CYS A 37 -28.34 -4.72 -4.98
N LEU A 38 -27.63 -5.78 -4.59
CA LEU A 38 -28.18 -7.13 -4.52
C LEU A 38 -29.30 -7.22 -3.47
N SER A 39 -29.15 -6.56 -2.32
CA SER A 39 -30.18 -6.54 -1.26
C SER A 39 -31.48 -5.84 -1.68
N ILE A 40 -31.43 -4.93 -2.66
CA ILE A 40 -32.59 -4.20 -3.19
C ILE A 40 -33.20 -4.97 -4.39
N GLY A 41 -32.62 -6.11 -4.78
CA GLY A 41 -33.09 -6.94 -5.89
C GLY A 41 -32.56 -6.51 -7.27
N MET A 42 -31.57 -5.61 -7.32
CA MET A 42 -30.92 -5.19 -8.58
C MET A 42 -29.77 -6.13 -8.95
N GLU A 43 -30.10 -7.41 -9.15
CA GLU A 43 -29.10 -8.48 -9.35
C GLU A 43 -28.20 -8.23 -10.56
N GLU A 44 -28.77 -7.74 -11.68
CA GLU A 44 -28.02 -7.47 -12.91
C GLU A 44 -26.96 -6.37 -12.71
N THR A 45 -27.35 -5.26 -12.08
CA THR A 45 -26.42 -4.17 -11.72
C THR A 45 -25.40 -4.62 -10.69
N ALA A 46 -25.81 -5.39 -9.67
CA ALA A 46 -24.90 -5.89 -8.64
C ALA A 46 -23.82 -6.80 -9.24
N ASN A 47 -24.19 -7.65 -10.18
CA ASN A 47 -23.26 -8.54 -10.88
C ASN A 47 -22.25 -7.74 -11.71
N GLU A 48 -22.70 -6.73 -12.45
CA GLU A 48 -21.79 -5.88 -13.23
C GLU A 48 -20.80 -5.12 -12.31
N VAL A 49 -21.30 -4.55 -11.21
CA VAL A 49 -20.46 -3.88 -10.19
C VAL A 49 -19.47 -4.86 -9.58
N ALA A 50 -19.85 -6.11 -9.31
CA ALA A 50 -18.96 -7.13 -8.79
C ALA A 50 -17.84 -7.50 -9.78
N VAL A 51 -18.13 -7.51 -11.09
CA VAL A 51 -17.11 -7.70 -12.14
C VAL A 51 -16.12 -6.54 -12.15
N TYR A 52 -16.58 -5.29 -12.08
CA TYR A 52 -15.67 -4.14 -11.94
C TYR A 52 -14.86 -4.20 -10.64
N ALA A 53 -15.47 -4.63 -9.54
CA ALA A 53 -14.77 -4.86 -8.28
C ALA A 53 -13.63 -5.88 -8.47
N TYR A 54 -13.91 -7.01 -9.12
CA TYR A 54 -12.91 -8.03 -9.41
C TYR A 54 -11.71 -7.49 -10.18
N TYR A 55 -11.92 -6.69 -11.24
CA TYR A 55 -10.81 -6.07 -11.97
C TYR A 55 -9.97 -5.13 -11.10
N ASN A 56 -10.62 -4.35 -10.23
CA ASN A 56 -9.93 -3.47 -9.28
C ASN A 56 -9.10 -4.27 -8.26
N LEU A 57 -9.61 -5.42 -7.78
CA LEU A 57 -8.87 -6.32 -6.90
C LEU A 57 -7.62 -6.85 -7.59
N VAL A 58 -7.76 -7.40 -8.80
CA VAL A 58 -6.63 -7.96 -9.56
C VAL A 58 -5.58 -6.88 -9.79
N LEU A 59 -5.98 -5.68 -10.22
CA LEU A 59 -5.05 -4.57 -10.43
C LEU A 59 -4.34 -4.15 -9.14
N GLY A 60 -5.06 -4.06 -8.03
CA GLY A 60 -4.50 -3.74 -6.72
C GLY A 60 -3.49 -4.76 -6.21
N VAL A 61 -3.78 -6.06 -6.38
CA VAL A 61 -2.87 -7.15 -6.00
C VAL A 61 -1.63 -7.16 -6.87
N VAL A 62 -1.75 -6.97 -8.18
CA VAL A 62 -0.60 -6.88 -9.10
C VAL A 62 0.30 -5.70 -8.73
N LEU A 63 -0.28 -4.52 -8.46
CA LEU A 63 0.48 -3.36 -8.00
C LEU A 63 1.15 -3.61 -6.65
N GLN A 64 0.44 -4.24 -5.71
CA GLN A 64 0.99 -4.59 -4.40
C GLN A 64 2.18 -5.54 -4.54
N LEU A 65 2.07 -6.54 -5.41
CA LEU A 65 3.12 -7.52 -5.67
C LEU A 65 4.32 -6.86 -6.36
N ALA A 66 4.08 -6.03 -7.37
CA ALA A 66 5.13 -5.26 -8.05
C ALA A 66 5.86 -4.32 -7.07
N SER A 67 5.12 -3.64 -6.19
CA SER A 67 5.69 -2.79 -5.15
C SER A 67 6.53 -3.59 -4.16
N TYR A 68 6.04 -4.76 -3.73
CA TYR A 68 6.76 -5.64 -2.80
C TYR A 68 8.09 -6.12 -3.38
N LEU A 69 8.07 -6.60 -4.63
CA LEU A 69 9.29 -7.03 -5.35
C LEU A 69 10.28 -5.86 -5.52
N LYS A 70 9.80 -4.70 -5.97
CA LYS A 70 10.63 -3.51 -6.17
C LYS A 70 11.25 -2.96 -4.88
N TYR A 71 10.54 -3.03 -3.75
CA TYR A 71 11.08 -2.59 -2.45
C TYR A 71 12.01 -3.63 -1.80
N GLY A 72 11.87 -4.92 -2.15
CA GLY A 72 12.75 -5.99 -1.69
C GLY A 72 14.21 -5.82 -2.14
N GLU A 73 14.43 -5.30 -3.34
CA GLU A 73 15.77 -5.10 -3.92
C GLU A 73 16.51 -3.85 -3.38
N GLY A 74 15.81 -2.97 -2.66
CA GLY A 74 16.32 -1.66 -2.26
C GLY A 74 17.01 -1.58 -0.89
N LYS A 75 16.92 -2.60 -0.04
CA LYS A 75 17.40 -2.50 1.36
C LYS A 75 18.82 -3.01 1.62
N GLU A 76 19.53 -3.53 0.62
CA GLU A 76 20.87 -4.10 0.83
C GLU A 76 22.03 -3.14 0.47
N LYS A 77 21.78 -2.06 -0.27
CA LYS A 77 22.87 -1.20 -0.77
C LYS A 77 23.36 -0.10 0.17
N THR A 78 22.71 0.13 1.32
CA THR A 78 23.10 1.25 2.22
C THR A 78 23.86 0.81 3.48
N ARG A 79 23.78 -0.46 3.91
CA ARG A 79 24.53 -0.93 5.10
C ARG A 79 25.99 -1.30 4.84
N SER A 80 26.36 -1.63 3.60
CA SER A 80 27.72 -2.05 3.27
C SER A 80 28.72 -0.87 3.27
N ASN A 81 28.31 0.34 2.89
CA ASN A 81 29.22 1.47 2.78
C ASN A 81 29.52 2.16 4.14
N GLU A 82 28.61 2.05 5.11
CA GLU A 82 28.79 2.66 6.43
C GLU A 82 29.68 1.82 7.36
N SER A 83 29.69 0.50 7.18
CA SER A 83 30.57 -0.41 7.92
C SER A 83 32.04 -0.24 7.48
N HIS A 84 32.26 -0.01 6.18
CA HIS A 84 33.60 0.21 5.62
C HIS A 84 34.22 1.55 6.04
N ARG A 85 33.41 2.57 6.32
CA ARG A 85 33.91 3.88 6.75
C ARG A 85 34.29 3.92 8.23
N LYS A 86 33.61 3.13 9.08
CA LYS A 86 33.88 3.10 10.53
C LYS A 86 35.16 2.34 10.89
N HIS A 87 35.56 1.36 10.08
CA HIS A 87 36.84 0.65 10.28
C HIS A 87 38.05 1.53 9.95
N HIS A 88 37.95 2.39 8.94
CA HIS A 88 39.07 3.25 8.53
C HIS A 88 39.29 4.46 9.45
N GLN A 89 38.29 4.86 10.23
CA GLN A 89 38.39 5.99 11.16
C GLN A 89 38.93 5.61 12.55
N LYS A 90 38.80 4.34 12.97
CA LYS A 90 39.37 3.88 14.24
C LYS A 90 40.88 3.60 14.17
N SER A 91 41.43 3.30 12.98
CA SER A 91 42.85 2.96 12.83
C SER A 91 43.79 4.17 12.75
N THR A 92 43.27 5.39 12.57
CA THR A 92 44.08 6.63 12.49
C THR A 92 44.11 7.43 13.79
N ARG A 93 43.54 6.89 14.87
CA ARG A 93 43.50 7.51 16.21
C ARG A 93 44.16 6.66 17.31
N ALA A 94 44.91 5.62 16.94
CA ALA A 94 45.71 4.82 17.87
C ALA A 94 47.18 5.23 17.78
#